data_AF-A0A699WII4-F1
#
_entry.id   AF-A0A699WII4-F1
#
_cell.length_a   1.000
_cell.length_b   1.000
_cell.length_c   1.000
_cell.angle_alpha   90.00
_cell.angle_beta   90.00
_cell.angle_gamma   90.00
#
_symmetry.space_group_name_H-M   'P 1'
#
loop_
_entity.id
_entity.type
_entity.pdbx_description
1 polymer ?
#
loop_
_entity_poly.entity_id
_entity_poly.type
_entity_poly.pdbx_seq_one_letter_code
_entity_poly.pdbx_strand_id
1 'polypeptide(L)' 'FLGPAALLQAYRFLADSRDTKTQERLASLDDPFSVFRCRGIMNCVNVCPKGLNPTKAIGHVRSMLLKSGI' A
#
# COMPACT_ATOMS: atom_id res chain seq x y z
N PHE A 1 0.65 -2.04 11.70
CA PHE A 1 0.90 -2.64 10.38
C PHE A 1 -0.39 -3.23 9.87
N LEU A 2 -0.89 -2.71 8.76
CA LEU A 2 -2.20 -3.12 8.23
C LEU A 2 -2.15 -4.47 7.49
N GLY A 3 -0.97 -4.89 7.04
CA GLY A 3 -0.81 -6.16 6.35
C GLY A 3 -0.94 -6.07 4.82
N PRO A 4 -0.52 -7.13 4.10
CA PRO A 4 -0.46 -7.12 2.64
C PRO A 4 -1.82 -6.98 1.95
N ALA A 5 -2.87 -7.64 2.48
CA ALA A 5 -4.20 -7.60 1.87
C ALA A 5 -4.83 -6.19 1.97
N ALA A 6 -4.76 -5.57 3.15
CA ALA A 6 -5.28 -4.22 3.37
C ALA A 6 -4.53 -3.18 2.52
N LEU A 7 -3.20 -3.27 2.45
CA LEU A 7 -2.39 -2.34 1.66
C LEU A 7 -2.56 -2.54 0.14
N LEU A 8 -2.80 -3.76 -0.31
CA LEU A 8 -3.18 -4.02 -1.70
C LEU A 8 -4.52 -3.38 -2.06
N GLN A 9 -5.49 -3.45 -1.14
CA GLN A 9 -6.80 -2.81 -1.32
C GLN A 9 -6.74 -1.28 -1.21
N ALA A 10 -5.89 -0.75 -0.33
CA ALA A 10 -5.64 0.69 -0.25
C ALA A 10 -5.05 1.18 -1.58
N TYR A 11 -4.05 0.47 -2.11
CA TYR A 11 -3.44 0.80 -3.40
C TYR A 11 -4.46 0.76 -4.55
N ARG A 12 -5.41 -0.18 -4.54
CA ARG A 12 -6.49 -0.23 -5.54
C ARG A 12 -7.22 1.11 -5.66
N PHE A 13 -7.60 1.74 -4.54
CA PHE A 13 -8.28 3.03 -4.58
C PHE A 13 -7.32 4.19 -4.87
N LEU A 14 -6.10 4.15 -4.35
CA LEU A 14 -5.07 5.16 -4.62
C LEU A 14 -4.66 5.23 -6.10
N ALA A 15 -4.76 4.12 -6.83
CA ALA A 15 -4.46 4.05 -8.26
C ALA A 15 -5.69 4.23 -9.17
N ASP A 16 -6.90 4.31 -8.61
CA ASP A 16 -8.14 4.44 -9.38
C ASP A 16 -8.38 5.91 -9.76
N SER A 17 -8.33 6.23 -11.06
CA SER A 17 -8.59 7.58 -11.57
C SER A 17 -9.96 8.16 -11.20
N ARG A 18 -10.90 7.32 -10.78
CA ARG A 18 -12.25 7.74 -10.35
C ARG A 18 -12.30 8.15 -8.88
N ASP A 19 -11.30 7.77 -8.06
CA ASP A 19 -11.24 8.11 -6.64
C ASP A 19 -10.65 9.51 -6.45
N THR A 20 -11.44 10.42 -5.89
CA THR A 20 -11.05 11.81 -5.65
C THR A 20 -10.45 12.04 -4.26
N LYS A 21 -10.28 10.98 -3.44
CA LYS A 21 -9.90 11.05 -2.03
C LYS A 21 -8.47 10.57 -1.78
N THR A 22 -7.59 10.70 -2.78
CA THR A 22 -6.20 10.21 -2.69
C THR A 22 -5.45 10.78 -1.48
N GLN A 23 -5.54 12.09 -1.23
CA GLN A 23 -4.83 12.73 -0.11
C GLN A 23 -5.35 12.28 1.26
N GLU A 24 -6.67 12.20 1.43
CA GLU A 24 -7.31 11.71 2.66
C GLU A 24 -6.85 10.27 2.98
N ARG A 25 -6.79 9.41 1.95
CA ARG A 25 -6.33 8.03 2.08
C ARG A 25 -4.85 7.95 2.41
N LEU A 26 -3.99 8.75 1.78
CA LEU A 26 -2.55 8.76 2.09
C LEU A 26 -2.30 9.24 3.52
N ALA A 27 -3.00 10.29 3.97
CA ALA A 27 -2.90 10.78 5.35
C ALA A 27 -3.28 9.70 6.37
N SER A 28 -4.28 8.85 6.07
CA SER A 28 -4.64 7.72 6.94
C SER A 28 -3.59 6.60 7.04
N LEU A 29 -2.56 6.63 6.18
CA LEU A 29 -1.50 5.63 6.09
C LEU A 29 -0.14 6.19 6.55
N ASP A 30 -0.09 7.48 6.90
CA ASP A 30 1.09 8.22 7.32
C ASP A 30 1.43 8.01 8.81
N ASP A 31 1.62 6.76 9.19
CA ASP A 31 2.16 6.46 10.49
C ASP A 31 3.31 5.46 10.37
N PRO A 32 4.25 5.43 11.34
CA PRO A 32 5.40 4.53 11.28
C PRO A 32 5.05 3.03 11.22
N PHE A 33 3.80 2.66 11.49
CA PHE A 33 3.36 1.28 11.60
C PHE A 33 2.56 0.78 10.40
N SER A 34 1.66 1.57 9.81
CA SER A 34 0.70 1.10 8.80
C SER A 34 1.37 0.52 7.57
N VAL A 35 2.24 1.29 6.92
CA VAL A 35 2.92 0.91 5.67
C VAL A 35 4.39 0.51 5.93
N PHE A 36 5.08 1.23 6.82
CA PHE A 36 6.53 1.16 6.96
C PHE A 36 7.06 -0.09 7.66
N ARG A 37 6.20 -0.92 8.26
CA ARG A 37 6.60 -2.20 8.88
C ARG A 37 6.85 -3.33 7.88
N CYS A 38 6.47 -3.19 6.60
CA CYS A 38 6.84 -4.19 5.58
C CYS A 38 8.36 -4.17 5.31
N ARG A 39 9.03 -5.30 5.48
CA ARG A 39 10.50 -5.40 5.31
C ARG A 39 10.91 -6.05 3.98
N GLY A 40 10.00 -6.18 3.02
CA GLY A 40 10.30 -6.84 1.75
C GLY A 40 10.58 -8.34 1.88
N ILE A 41 9.91 -9.02 2.82
CA ILE A 41 10.07 -10.48 3.07
C ILE A 41 9.45 -11.32 1.92
N MET A 42 8.51 -10.76 1.17
CA MET A 42 7.88 -11.35 -0.02
C MET A 42 7.04 -12.62 0.17
N ASN A 43 6.89 -13.16 1.38
CA ASN A 43 6.00 -14.31 1.63
C ASN A 43 4.57 -14.09 1.10
N CYS A 44 4.05 -12.86 1.17
CA CYS A 44 2.71 -12.52 0.69
C CYS A 44 2.54 -12.67 -0.84
N VAL A 45 3.62 -12.59 -1.62
CA VAL A 45 3.59 -12.85 -3.06
C VAL A 45 3.54 -14.35 -3.32
N ASN A 46 4.39 -15.12 -2.62
CA ASN A 46 4.52 -16.57 -2.81
C ASN A 46 3.25 -17.35 -2.46
N VAL A 47 2.50 -16.90 -1.44
CA VAL A 47 1.34 -17.64 -0.92
C VAL A 47 0.00 -17.15 -1.48
N CYS A 48 -0.03 -16.10 -2.29
CA CYS A 48 -1.31 -15.55 -2.76
C CYS A 48 -1.97 -16.52 -3.75
N PRO A 49 -3.13 -17.11 -3.43
CA PRO A 49 -3.79 -18.10 -4.30
C PRO A 49 -4.35 -17.47 -5.60
N LYS A 50 -4.33 -16.14 -5.70
CA LYS A 50 -4.75 -15.37 -6.87
C LYS A 50 -3.58 -14.85 -7.71
N GLY A 51 -2.33 -15.18 -7.35
CA GLY A 51 -1.14 -14.72 -8.08
C GLY A 51 -0.92 -13.20 -8.04
N LEU A 52 -1.48 -12.51 -7.05
CA LEU A 52 -1.31 -11.07 -6.91
C LEU A 52 0.04 -10.74 -6.27
N ASN A 53 0.49 -9.50 -6.44
CA ASN A 53 1.75 -9.02 -5.85
C ASN A 53 1.53 -7.87 -4.84
N PRO A 54 1.20 -8.19 -3.57
CA PRO A 54 1.05 -7.19 -2.52
C PRO A 54 2.33 -6.39 -2.26
N THR A 55 3.52 -6.99 -2.39
CA THR A 55 4.79 -6.29 -2.18
C THR A 55 4.97 -5.12 -3.15
N LYS A 56 4.61 -5.32 -4.43
CA LYS A 56 4.62 -4.27 -5.45
C LYS A 56 3.65 -3.13 -5.10
N ALA A 57 2.43 -3.48 -4.68
CA ALA A 57 1.43 -2.49 -4.27
C ALA A 57 1.90 -1.65 -3.06
N ILE A 58 2.45 -2.30 -2.03
CA ILE A 58 3.04 -1.61 -0.86
C ILE A 58 4.17 -0.67 -1.29
N GLY A 59 5.00 -1.08 -2.25
CA GLY A 59 6.06 -0.24 -2.83
C GLY A 59 5.50 1.04 -3.46
N HIS A 60 4.43 0.92 -4.25
CA HIS A 60 3.76 2.10 -4.84
C HIS A 60 3.18 3.03 -3.77
N VAL A 61 2.52 2.49 -2.74
CA VAL A 61 1.98 3.31 -1.64
C VAL A 61 3.10 4.07 -0.93
N ARG A 62 4.26 3.44 -0.67
CA ARG A 62 5.43 4.12 -0.10
C ARG A 62 5.94 5.25 -0.99
N SER A 63 6.06 5.00 -2.29
CA SER A 63 6.49 6.05 -3.23
C SER A 63 5.50 7.20 -3.28
N MET A 64 4.19 6.95 -3.12
CA MET A 64 3.18 8.01 -3.06
C MET A 64 3.31 8.85 -1.78
N LEU A 65 3.49 8.22 -0.61
CA LEU A 65 3.73 8.93 0.66
C LEU A 65 4.95 9.86 0.55
N LEU A 66 6.10 9.31 0.14
CA LEU A 66 7.34 10.09 -0.01
C LEU A 66 7.21 11.26 -1.01
N LYS A 67 6.40 11.11 -2.07
CA LYS A 67 6.14 12.17 -3.05
C LYS A 67 5.21 13.26 -2.52
N SER A 68 4.29 12.91 -1.62
CA SER A 68 3.35 13.86 -1.02
C SER A 68 4.00 14.75 0.05
N GLY A 69 5.31 14.61 0.30
CA GLY A 69 6.01 15.35 1.35
C GLY A 69 5.68 14.83 2.75
N ILE A 70 5.31 13.55 2.80
CA ILE A 70 4.85 12.82 3.98
C ILE A 70 5.89 11.72 4.28
#